data_AF-A0A2T5U8U1-F1
#
_entry.id   AF-A0A2T5U8U1-F1
#
_cell.length_a   1.000
_cell.length_b   1.000
_cell.length_c   1.000
_cell.angle_alpha   90.00
_cell.angle_beta   90.00
_cell.angle_gamma   90.00
#
_symmetry.space_group_name_H-M   'P 1'
#
loop_
_entity.id
_entity.type
_entity.pdbx_description
1 polymer ?
#
loop_
_entity_poly.entity_id
_entity_poly.type
_entity_poly.pdbx_seq_one_letter_code
_entity_poly.pdbx_strand_id
1 'polypeptide(L)' 'MTDDERQLLTALAWMCEQYLGSGKADWLDHEAMGAGEDAVALLAKYGLVSPSGRGGAWTDAGKAVLTAA' A
#
# COMPACT_ATOMS: atom_id res chain seq x y z
N MET A 1 13.84 -4.26 -4.66
CA MET A 1 13.79 -2.92 -4.07
C MET A 1 15.20 -2.54 -3.69
N THR A 2 15.70 -1.44 -4.25
CA THR A 2 16.86 -0.72 -3.71
C THR A 2 16.51 -0.09 -2.36
N ASP A 3 17.49 0.45 -1.65
CA ASP A 3 17.24 1.14 -0.38
C ASP A 3 16.39 2.42 -0.57
N ASP A 4 16.64 3.16 -1.65
CA ASP A 4 15.83 4.33 -2.02
C ASP A 4 14.39 3.94 -2.34
N GLU A 5 14.18 2.88 -3.13
CA GLU A 5 12.84 2.36 -3.43
C GLU A 5 12.13 1.93 -2.15
N ARG A 6 12.85 1.27 -1.24
CA ARG A 6 12.31 0.86 0.06
C ARG A 6 11.87 2.09 0.87
N GLN A 7 12.70 3.13 0.98
CA GLN A 7 12.35 4.34 1.72
C GLN A 7 11.10 5.02 1.14
N LEU A 8 11.04 5.18 -0.19
CA LEU A 8 9.91 5.81 -0.88
C LEU A 8 8.62 4.98 -0.75
N LEU A 9 8.71 3.66 -0.91
CA LEU A 9 7.57 2.76 -0.80
C LEU A 9 7.08 2.65 0.64
N THR A 10 7.95 2.72 1.65
CA THR A 10 7.54 2.79 3.06
C THR A 10 6.73 4.04 3.34
N ALA A 11 7.19 5.21 2.86
CA ALA A 11 6.44 6.45 3.04
C ALA A 11 5.07 6.40 2.33
N LEU A 12 5.03 5.89 1.10
CA LEU A 12 3.77 5.71 0.37
C LEU A 12 2.83 4.72 1.06
N ALA A 13 3.35 3.60 1.55
CA ALA A 13 2.55 2.57 2.21
C ALA A 13 1.89 3.11 3.48
N TRP A 14 2.61 3.88 4.29
CA TRP A 14 2.05 4.53 5.48
C TRP A 14 1.00 5.59 5.15
N MET A 15 1.21 6.38 4.10
CA MET A 15 0.19 7.32 3.62
C MET A 15 -1.08 6.58 3.18
N CYS A 16 -0.94 5.47 2.44
CA CYS A 16 -2.08 4.67 2.03
C CYS A 16 -2.78 4.03 3.23
N GLU A 17 -2.05 3.45 4.18
CA GLU A 17 -2.67 2.88 5.38
C GLU A 17 -3.43 3.93 6.19
N GLN A 18 -2.88 5.14 6.33
CA GLN A 18 -3.51 6.20 7.11
C GLN A 18 -4.79 6.76 6.45
N TYR A 19 -4.83 6.87 5.12
CA TYR A 19 -5.90 7.58 4.40
C TYR A 19 -6.83 6.68 3.59
N LEU A 20 -6.35 5.53 3.14
CA LEU A 20 -7.08 4.56 2.32
C LEU A 20 -7.33 3.24 3.08
N GLY A 21 -6.70 3.05 4.23
CA GLY A 21 -6.87 1.85 5.05
C GLY A 21 -8.19 1.83 5.82
N SER A 22 -8.67 0.62 6.12
CA SER A 22 -9.83 0.38 6.99
C SER A 22 -9.56 0.67 8.48
N GLY A 23 -8.32 1.01 8.84
CA GLY A 23 -7.84 1.12 10.22
C GLY A 23 -7.46 -0.23 10.86
N LYS A 24 -7.60 -1.35 10.15
CA LYS A 24 -7.21 -2.70 10.61
C LYS A 24 -6.04 -3.32 9.83
N ALA A 25 -5.29 -2.53 9.05
CA ALA A 25 -4.10 -2.96 8.30
C ALA A 25 -4.30 -4.26 7.48
N ASP A 26 -5.52 -4.49 7.00
CA ASP A 26 -5.90 -5.65 6.21
C ASP A 26 -6.23 -5.28 4.77
N TRP A 27 -6.73 -4.07 4.54
CA TRP A 27 -7.28 -3.66 3.26
C TRP A 27 -7.08 -2.18 2.97
N LEU A 28 -6.75 -1.88 1.71
CA LEU A 28 -6.76 -0.54 1.13
C LEU A 28 -7.97 -0.37 0.22
N ASP A 29 -8.66 0.75 0.35
CA ASP A 29 -9.70 1.21 -0.56
C ASP A 29 -9.29 2.55 -1.18
N HIS A 30 -9.09 2.59 -2.50
CA HIS A 30 -8.69 3.81 -3.18
C HIS A 30 -9.84 4.82 -3.38
N GLU A 31 -11.08 4.48 -2.99
CA GLU A 31 -12.26 5.36 -3.04
C GLU A 31 -12.57 5.96 -4.43
N ALA A 32 -12.15 5.26 -5.50
CA ALA A 32 -12.19 5.77 -6.89
C ALA A 32 -11.47 7.14 -7.07
N MET A 33 -10.51 7.45 -6.20
CA MET A 33 -9.64 8.61 -6.34
C MET A 33 -8.43 8.23 -7.20
N GLY A 34 -8.18 8.97 -8.28
CA GLY A 34 -7.07 8.65 -9.21
C GLY A 34 -5.70 8.52 -8.52
N ALA A 35 -5.40 9.39 -7.55
CA ALA A 35 -4.16 9.28 -6.77
C ALA A 35 -4.09 7.99 -5.93
N GLY A 36 -5.23 7.51 -5.42
CA GLY A 36 -5.31 6.24 -4.70
C GLY A 36 -5.16 5.05 -5.64
N GLU A 37 -5.73 5.12 -6.83
CA GLU A 37 -5.59 4.09 -7.87
C GLU A 37 -4.12 3.93 -8.28
N ASP A 38 -3.44 5.04 -8.56
CA ASP A 38 -2.01 5.05 -8.88
C ASP A 38 -1.15 4.51 -7.74
N ALA A 39 -1.46 4.89 -6.49
CA ALA A 39 -0.75 4.42 -5.32
C ALA A 39 -0.90 2.91 -5.11
N VAL A 40 -2.14 2.39 -5.16
CA VAL A 40 -2.42 0.96 -5.03
C VAL A 40 -1.77 0.18 -6.17
N ALA A 41 -1.85 0.66 -7.41
CA ALA A 41 -1.21 0.04 -8.56
C ALA A 41 0.32 -0.04 -8.41
N LEU A 42 0.95 1.03 -7.90
CA LEU A 42 2.38 1.05 -7.65
C LEU A 42 2.77 0.07 -6.53
N LEU A 43 2.05 0.05 -5.42
CA LEU A 43 2.29 -0.90 -4.33
C LEU A 43 2.10 -2.36 -4.80
N ALA A 44 1.10 -2.62 -5.63
CA ALA A 44 0.87 -3.93 -6.24
C ALA A 44 2.00 -4.33 -7.19
N LYS A 45 2.52 -3.41 -8.00
CA LYS A 45 3.67 -3.64 -8.88
C LYS A 45 4.91 -4.11 -8.11
N TYR A 46 5.10 -3.64 -6.88
CA TYR A 46 6.18 -4.07 -5.98
C TYR A 46 5.82 -5.27 -5.08
N GLY A 47 4.64 -5.87 -5.26
CA GLY A 47 4.19 -7.05 -4.51
C GLY A 47 3.80 -6.74 -3.06
N LEU A 48 3.56 -5.48 -2.71
CA LEU A 48 3.17 -5.07 -1.37
C LEU A 48 1.65 -5.17 -1.15
N VAL A 49 0.87 -5.07 -2.22
CA VAL A 49 -0.59 -5.20 -2.22
C VAL A 49 -1.01 -6.25 -3.23
N SER A 50 -1.96 -7.11 -2.85
CA SER A 50 -2.67 -8.00 -3.77
C SER A 50 -3.94 -7.28 -4.26
N PRO A 51 -3.98 -6.79 -5.50
CA PRO A 51 -5.07 -5.95 -5.98
C PRO A 51 -6.36 -6.76 -6.11
N SER A 52 -7.48 -6.17 -5.71
CA SER A 52 -8.81 -6.74 -5.84
C SER A 52 -9.88 -5.65 -5.66
N GLY A 53 -10.85 -5.62 -6.56
CA GLY A 53 -11.92 -4.62 -6.53
C GLY A 53 -11.38 -3.19 -6.55
N ARG A 54 -11.89 -2.35 -5.61
CA ARG A 54 -11.54 -0.93 -5.45
C ARG A 54 -10.28 -0.71 -4.62
N GLY A 55 -9.29 -1.58 -4.74
CA GLY A 55 -8.09 -1.53 -3.93
C GLY A 55 -7.38 -2.86 -3.83
N GLY A 56 -7.13 -3.34 -2.62
CA GLY A 56 -6.52 -4.64 -2.40
C GLY A 56 -6.09 -4.91 -0.96
N ALA A 57 -5.69 -6.15 -0.71
CA ALA A 57 -5.20 -6.59 0.59
C ALA A 57 -3.68 -6.42 0.68
N TRP A 58 -3.18 -6.01 1.84
CA TRP A 58 -1.73 -6.03 2.08
C TRP A 58 -1.20 -7.47 2.03
N THR A 59 -0.12 -7.68 1.28
CA THR A 59 0.66 -8.92 1.33
C THR A 59 1.48 -8.98 2.61
N ASP A 60 2.09 -10.13 2.90
CA ASP A 60 3.00 -10.24 4.05
C ASP A 60 4.20 -9.27 3.93
N ALA A 61 4.68 -9.00 2.71
CA ALA A 61 5.71 -8.01 2.45
C ALA A 61 5.21 -6.57 2.72
N GLY A 62 3.98 -6.26 2.33
CA GLY A 62 3.34 -4.97 2.65
C GLY A 62 3.18 -4.76 4.16
N LYS A 63 2.72 -5.79 4.87
CA LYS A 63 2.61 -5.74 6.35
C LYS A 63 3.96 -5.56 7.02
N ALA A 64 5.01 -6.23 6.53
CA ALA A 64 6.36 -6.07 7.06
C ALA A 64 6.85 -4.62 6.96
N VAL A 65 6.52 -3.90 5.88
CA VAL A 65 6.82 -2.47 5.70
C VAL A 65 6.11 -1.62 6.76
N LEU A 66 4.87 -1.94 7.10
CA LEU A 66 4.06 -1.23 8.11
C LEU A 66 4.43 -1.57 9.57
N THR A 67 5.22 -2.62 9.79
CA THR A 67 5.68 -3.00 11.15
C THR A 67 7.12 -2.60 11.44
N ALA A 68 7.86 -2.13 10.42
CA ALA A 68 9.28 -1.80 10.54
C ALA A 68 9.56 -0.37 11.04
N ALA A 69 8.55 0.33 11.57
CA ALA A 69 8.63 1.70 12.09
C ALA A 69 8.92 1.72 13.59
#